data_AF-A0A2J7ZBU3-F1
#
_entry.id   AF-A0A2J7ZBU3-F1
#
_cell.length_a   1.000
_cell.length_b   1.000
_cell.length_c   1.000
_cell.angle_alpha   90.00
_cell.angle_beta   90.00
_cell.angle_gamma   90.00
#
_symmetry.space_group_name_H-M   'P 1'
#
loop_
_entity.id
_entity.type
_entity.pdbx_description
1 polymer ?
#
loop_
_entity_poly.entity_id
_entity_poly.type
_entity_poly.pdbx_seq_one_letter_code
_entity_poly.pdbx_strand_id
1 'polypeptide(L)'
;MRLLGALREYGPATASQLADRLGESSGATSYHLRQLATHGFVKDDPERGKGRERWWKAVHRGTRWNAEKFLAHPDPAVRGAVNTALHEVATQHTQEMSTFLGTLHDWSEEWRIASDLSDFYMRLTPELAREMRDRVHEVIESYREKEVDRDTEGSAPYRVHLHAFPRDED
;
A
#
# COMPACT_ATOMS: atom_id res chain seq x y z
N MET A 1 -9.14 -0.50 -4.46
CA MET A 1 -7.85 -0.51 -3.74
C MET A 1 -7.89 -1.27 -2.42
N ARG A 2 -8.98 -1.16 -1.64
CA ARG A 2 -9.18 -1.85 -0.35
C ARG A 2 -8.88 -3.37 -0.34
N LEU A 3 -9.30 -4.12 -1.36
CA LEU A 3 -8.98 -5.57 -1.46
C LEU A 3 -7.48 -5.85 -1.54
N LEU A 4 -6.76 -5.09 -2.38
CA LEU A 4 -5.32 -5.23 -2.52
C LEU A 4 -4.60 -4.78 -1.24
N GLY A 5 -5.08 -3.72 -0.59
CA GLY A 5 -4.60 -3.28 0.72
C GLY A 5 -4.74 -4.38 1.78
N ALA A 6 -5.94 -4.96 1.91
CA ALA A 6 -6.21 -6.01 2.88
C ALA A 6 -5.33 -7.27 2.66
N LEU A 7 -5.06 -7.65 1.41
CA LEU A 7 -4.16 -8.76 1.10
C LEU A 7 -2.69 -8.46 1.42
N ARG A 8 -2.28 -7.19 1.40
CA ARG A 8 -0.92 -6.77 1.78
C ARG A 8 -0.76 -6.72 3.29
N GLU A 9 -1.77 -6.20 3.98
CA GLU A 9 -1.75 -5.98 5.44
C GLU A 9 -1.96 -7.27 6.22
N TYR A 10 -2.96 -8.06 5.84
CA TYR A 10 -3.37 -9.25 6.60
C TYR A 10 -2.90 -10.56 5.95
N GLY A 11 -2.21 -10.47 4.82
CA GLY A 11 -1.72 -11.61 4.06
C GLY A 11 -2.79 -12.30 3.20
N PRO A 12 -2.48 -13.51 2.68
CA PRO A 12 -3.36 -14.24 1.79
C PRO A 12 -4.72 -14.55 2.43
N ALA A 13 -5.79 -14.45 1.63
CA ALA A 13 -7.17 -14.65 2.11
C ALA A 13 -8.09 -15.19 1.00
N THR A 14 -9.21 -15.78 1.40
CA THR A 14 -10.30 -16.15 0.49
C THR A 14 -11.20 -14.95 0.20
N ALA A 15 -12.00 -15.05 -0.87
CA ALA A 15 -12.97 -14.01 -1.20
C ALA A 15 -14.01 -13.79 -0.09
N SER A 16 -14.43 -14.85 0.61
CA SER A 16 -15.38 -14.73 1.72
C SER A 16 -14.76 -14.01 2.91
N GLN A 17 -13.53 -14.35 3.30
CA GLN A 17 -12.81 -13.66 4.39
C GLN A 17 -12.61 -12.17 4.10
N LEU A 18 -12.29 -11.82 2.85
CA LEU A 18 -12.16 -10.43 2.43
C LEU A 18 -13.51 -9.69 2.41
N ALA A 19 -14.58 -10.37 1.97
CA ALA A 19 -15.92 -9.82 1.96
C ALA A 19 -16.40 -9.50 3.39
N ASP A 20 -16.23 -10.44 4.32
CA ASP A 20 -16.58 -10.27 5.72
C ASP A 20 -15.80 -9.11 6.35
N ARG A 21 -14.49 -9.02 6.08
CA ARG A 21 -13.63 -7.94 6.60
C ARG A 21 -14.03 -6.57 6.06
N LEU A 22 -14.43 -6.48 4.79
CA LEU A 22 -14.68 -5.20 4.12
C LEU A 22 -16.15 -4.76 4.15
N GLY A 23 -17.05 -5.60 4.65
CA GLY A 23 -18.49 -5.35 4.65
C GLY A 23 -19.10 -5.45 3.25
N GLU A 24 -18.54 -6.32 2.40
CA GLU A 24 -18.91 -6.46 0.99
C GLU A 24 -19.55 -7.84 0.73
N SER A 25 -20.13 -8.04 -0.47
CA SER A 25 -20.58 -9.38 -0.86
C SER A 25 -19.42 -10.24 -1.35
N SER A 26 -19.46 -11.55 -1.05
CA SER A 26 -18.47 -12.52 -1.51
C SER A 26 -18.46 -12.67 -3.04
N GLY A 27 -19.61 -12.48 -3.69
CA GLY A 27 -19.76 -12.46 -5.15
C GLY A 27 -19.03 -11.29 -5.80
N ALA A 28 -19.28 -10.06 -5.32
CA ALA A 28 -18.60 -8.85 -5.82
C ALA A 28 -17.09 -8.91 -5.54
N THR A 29 -16.72 -9.34 -4.33
CA THR A 29 -15.32 -9.52 -3.94
C THR A 29 -14.59 -10.50 -4.86
N SER A 30 -15.20 -11.65 -5.16
CA SER A 30 -14.65 -12.64 -6.10
C SER A 30 -14.48 -12.08 -7.51
N TYR A 31 -15.44 -11.27 -7.98
CA TYR A 31 -15.34 -10.61 -9.28
C TYR A 31 -14.14 -9.65 -9.33
N HIS A 32 -13.99 -8.79 -8.33
CA HIS A 32 -12.88 -7.83 -8.27
C HIS A 32 -11.52 -8.50 -8.11
N LEU A 33 -11.42 -9.59 -7.33
CA LEU A 33 -10.18 -10.37 -7.21
C LEU A 33 -9.75 -10.96 -8.56
N ARG A 34 -10.69 -11.45 -9.36
CA ARG A 34 -10.38 -11.90 -10.73
C ARG A 34 -9.89 -10.77 -11.63
N GLN A 35 -10.52 -9.60 -11.58
CA GLN A 35 -10.06 -8.42 -12.34
C GLN A 35 -8.64 -8.01 -11.93
N LEU A 36 -8.37 -7.96 -10.62
CA LEU A 36 -7.03 -7.67 -10.09
C LEU A 36 -6.01 -8.72 -10.54
N ALA A 37 -6.41 -9.99 -10.65
CA ALA A 37 -5.54 -11.07 -11.10
C ALA A 37 -5.21 -10.97 -12.59
N THR A 38 -6.19 -10.64 -13.44
CA THR A 38 -5.99 -10.38 -14.87
C THR A 38 -4.93 -9.31 -15.11
N HIS A 39 -4.86 -8.31 -14.22
CA HIS A 39 -3.87 -7.23 -14.29
C HIS A 39 -2.62 -7.44 -13.41
N GLY A 40 -2.44 -8.64 -12.85
CA GLY A 40 -1.22 -9.01 -12.12
C GLY A 40 -1.06 -8.39 -10.74
N PHE A 41 -2.11 -7.79 -10.15
CA PHE A 41 -2.05 -7.22 -8.80
C PHE A 41 -2.14 -8.27 -7.70
N VAL A 42 -2.89 -9.35 -7.96
CA VAL A 42 -3.05 -10.50 -7.06
C VAL A 42 -2.85 -11.80 -7.84
N LYS A 43 -2.52 -12.88 -7.14
CA LYS A 43 -2.41 -14.22 -7.72
C LYS A 43 -3.01 -15.26 -6.80
N ASP A 44 -3.30 -16.42 -7.36
CA ASP A 44 -3.74 -17.57 -6.58
C ASP A 44 -2.62 -18.04 -5.64
N ASP A 45 -3.03 -18.53 -4.48
CA ASP A 45 -2.16 -19.18 -3.49
C ASP A 45 -2.65 -20.60 -3.20
N PRO A 46 -2.49 -21.54 -4.16
CA PRO A 46 -3.11 -22.86 -4.10
C PRO A 46 -2.60 -23.71 -2.93
N GLU A 47 -1.40 -23.44 -2.43
CA GLU A 47 -0.79 -24.15 -1.29
C GLU A 47 -1.60 -24.00 0.02
N ARG A 48 -2.43 -22.95 0.13
CA ARG A 48 -3.31 -22.73 1.29
C ARG A 48 -4.70 -23.31 1.14
N GLY A 49 -5.12 -23.60 -0.10
CA GLY A 49 -6.47 -24.06 -0.38
C GLY A 49 -6.70 -25.47 0.14
N LYS A 50 -7.75 -25.65 0.96
CA LYS A 50 -8.32 -26.97 1.24
C LYS A 50 -9.56 -27.17 0.37
N GLY A 51 -9.61 -28.27 -0.37
CA GLY A 51 -10.78 -28.61 -1.21
C GLY A 51 -11.00 -27.61 -2.35
N ARG A 52 -12.18 -26.96 -2.37
CA ARG A 52 -12.59 -26.01 -3.44
C ARG A 52 -12.29 -24.55 -3.13
N GLU A 53 -11.63 -24.27 -2.01
CA GLU A 53 -11.34 -22.90 -1.61
C GLU A 53 -10.25 -22.27 -2.48
N ARG A 54 -10.55 -21.09 -3.04
CA ARG A 54 -9.59 -20.29 -3.79
C ARG A 54 -9.01 -19.20 -2.90
N TRP A 55 -7.72 -19.29 -2.64
CA TRP A 55 -6.95 -18.33 -1.86
C TRP A 55 -6.23 -17.36 -2.79
N TRP A 56 -6.21 -16.09 -2.39
CA TRP A 56 -5.58 -15.01 -3.12
C TRP A 56 -4.46 -14.41 -2.29
N LYS A 57 -3.38 -13.98 -2.94
CA LYS A 57 -2.31 -13.18 -2.34
C LYS A 57 -1.94 -11.99 -3.21
N ALA A 58 -1.57 -10.88 -2.59
CA ALA A 58 -1.01 -9.74 -3.31
C ALA A 58 0.31 -10.16 -4.00
N VAL A 59 0.53 -9.71 -5.24
CA VAL A 59 1.79 -9.96 -5.96
C VAL A 59 2.90 -9.05 -5.43
N HIS A 60 2.55 -7.83 -5.05
CA HIS A 60 3.48 -6.82 -4.55
C HIS A 60 3.09 -6.35 -3.15
N ARG A 61 4.08 -6.12 -2.29
CA ARG A 61 3.92 -5.64 -0.89
C ARG A 61 3.68 -4.12 -0.77
N GLY A 62 3.78 -3.39 -1.87
CA GLY A 62 3.49 -1.96 -1.92
C GLY A 62 3.12 -1.52 -3.34
N THR A 63 2.61 -0.30 -3.45
CA THR A 63 2.39 0.36 -4.76
C THR A 63 3.57 1.31 -4.99
N ARG A 64 4.33 1.10 -6.07
CA ARG A 64 5.36 2.06 -6.51
C ARG A 64 4.83 2.86 -7.68
N TRP A 65 4.93 4.18 -7.58
CA TRP A 65 4.61 5.07 -8.68
C TRP A 65 5.76 5.08 -9.71
N ASN A 66 5.43 4.91 -10.99
CA ASN A 66 6.35 5.08 -12.11
C ASN A 66 5.77 6.13 -13.07
N ALA A 67 6.09 7.40 -12.82
CA ALA A 67 5.55 8.53 -13.57
C ALA A 67 5.81 8.42 -15.08
N GLU A 68 6.99 7.97 -15.49
CA GLU A 68 7.41 7.91 -16.89
C GLU A 68 6.51 7.00 -17.72
N LYS A 69 6.21 5.79 -17.23
CA LYS A 69 5.36 4.83 -17.95
C LYS A 69 3.91 5.31 -18.10
N PHE A 70 3.38 6.03 -17.11
CA PHE A 70 1.99 6.47 -17.12
C PHE A 70 1.77 7.78 -17.88
N LEU A 71 2.65 8.77 -17.68
CA LEU A 71 2.57 10.05 -18.39
C LEU A 71 2.71 9.86 -19.91
N ALA A 72 3.50 8.87 -20.34
CA ALA A 72 3.69 8.53 -21.74
C ALA A 72 2.62 7.58 -22.33
N HIS A 73 1.61 7.16 -21.57
CA HIS A 73 0.60 6.22 -22.10
C HIS A 73 -0.20 6.90 -23.23
N PRO A 74 -0.41 6.27 -24.40
CA PRO A 74 -1.06 6.93 -25.54
C PRO A 74 -2.56 7.24 -25.30
N ASP A 75 -3.27 6.35 -24.61
CA ASP A 75 -4.71 6.49 -24.34
C ASP A 75 -5.00 7.49 -23.20
N PRO A 76 -5.75 8.60 -23.44
CA PRO A 76 -6.16 9.55 -22.41
C PRO A 76 -7.08 8.97 -21.33
N ALA A 77 -7.94 8.00 -21.67
CA ALA A 77 -8.83 7.37 -20.70
C ALA A 77 -8.02 6.59 -19.64
N VAL A 78 -6.96 5.90 -20.07
CA VAL A 78 -6.03 5.21 -19.17
C VAL A 78 -5.31 6.21 -18.26
N ARG A 79 -4.81 7.32 -18.80
CA ARG A 79 -4.17 8.38 -17.98
C ARG A 79 -5.14 8.94 -16.94
N GLY A 80 -6.40 9.18 -17.32
CA GLY A 80 -7.45 9.63 -16.41
C GLY A 80 -7.73 8.63 -15.29
N ALA A 81 -7.88 7.33 -15.62
CA ALA A 81 -8.10 6.28 -14.63
C ALA A 81 -6.94 6.14 -13.64
N VAL A 82 -5.69 6.25 -14.11
CA VAL A 82 -4.50 6.26 -13.25
C VAL A 82 -4.51 7.45 -12.31
N ASN A 83 -4.86 8.64 -12.80
CA ASN A 83 -4.98 9.83 -11.96
C ASN A 83 -6.03 9.65 -10.84
N THR A 84 -7.20 9.09 -11.16
CA THR A 84 -8.22 8.74 -10.17
C THR A 84 -7.70 7.74 -9.14
N ALA A 85 -6.97 6.71 -9.58
CA ALA A 85 -6.39 5.72 -8.67
C ALA A 85 -5.35 6.33 -7.71
N LEU A 86 -4.56 7.31 -8.16
CA LEU A 86 -3.61 8.03 -7.30
C LEU A 86 -4.30 8.86 -6.23
N HIS A 87 -5.39 9.55 -6.57
CA HIS A 87 -6.17 10.31 -5.59
C HIS A 87 -6.78 9.38 -4.54
N GLU A 88 -7.28 8.21 -4.94
CA GLU A 88 -7.78 7.19 -4.01
C GLU A 88 -6.67 6.68 -3.07
N VAL A 89 -5.44 6.48 -3.56
CA VAL A 89 -4.29 6.13 -2.71
C VAL A 89 -3.97 7.24 -1.72
N ALA A 90 -3.97 8.50 -2.16
CA ALA A 90 -3.74 9.64 -1.28
C ALA A 90 -4.82 9.74 -0.19
N THR A 91 -6.11 9.56 -0.54
CA THR A 91 -7.21 9.52 0.43
C THR A 91 -7.02 8.40 1.45
N GLN A 92 -6.61 7.20 1.01
CA GLN A 92 -6.33 6.08 1.92
C GLN A 92 -5.18 6.39 2.87
N HIS A 93 -4.10 7.00 2.38
CA HIS A 93 -2.98 7.40 3.23
C HIS A 93 -3.40 8.41 4.30
N THR A 94 -4.20 9.43 3.93
CA THR A 94 -4.75 10.40 4.88
C THR A 94 -5.65 9.73 5.93
N GLN A 95 -6.46 8.75 5.54
CA GLN A 95 -7.31 8.00 6.46
C GLN A 95 -6.48 7.19 7.46
N GLU A 96 -5.50 6.41 6.96
CA GLU A 96 -4.58 5.61 7.79
C GLU A 96 -3.84 6.50 8.80
N MET A 97 -3.29 7.64 8.35
CA MET A 97 -2.65 8.63 9.22
C MET A 97 -3.61 9.20 10.28
N SER A 98 -4.82 9.57 9.87
CA SER A 98 -5.83 10.13 10.79
C SER A 98 -6.24 9.11 11.85
N THR A 99 -6.37 7.83 11.48
CA THR A 99 -6.64 6.73 12.42
C THR A 99 -5.49 6.54 13.41
N PHE A 100 -4.25 6.54 12.93
CA PHE A 100 -3.07 6.47 13.81
C PHE A 100 -3.07 7.61 14.84
N LEU A 101 -3.27 8.86 14.41
CA LEU A 101 -3.35 10.01 15.31
C LEU A 101 -4.49 9.91 16.32
N GLY A 102 -5.67 9.43 15.90
CA GLY A 102 -6.81 9.21 16.79
C GLY A 102 -6.60 8.11 17.84
N THR A 103 -5.74 7.14 17.55
CA THR A 103 -5.42 5.99 18.42
C THR A 103 -4.06 6.13 19.11
N LEU A 104 -3.37 7.27 18.97
CA LEU A 104 -1.97 7.44 19.42
C LEU A 104 -1.77 7.12 20.91
N HIS A 105 -2.79 7.40 21.73
CA HIS A 105 -2.78 7.15 23.18
C HIS A 105 -2.90 5.66 23.56
N ASP A 106 -3.39 4.81 22.65
CA ASP A 106 -3.52 3.37 22.84
C ASP A 106 -2.19 2.61 22.60
N TRP A 107 -1.23 3.27 21.94
CA TRP A 107 0.10 2.70 21.65
C TRP A 107 1.05 2.85 22.85
N SER A 108 1.96 1.88 22.99
CA SER A 108 3.02 1.94 24.00
C SER A 108 3.94 3.15 23.78
N GLU A 109 4.67 3.55 24.83
CA GLU A 109 5.61 4.67 24.76
C GLU A 109 6.68 4.43 23.67
N GLU A 110 7.18 3.20 23.56
CA GLU A 110 8.18 2.81 22.57
C GLU A 110 7.67 3.03 21.14
N TRP A 111 6.42 2.65 20.85
CA TRP A 111 5.83 2.85 19.52
C TRP A 111 5.54 4.31 19.21
N ARG A 112 5.14 5.09 20.23
CA ARG A 112 4.95 6.53 20.07
C ARG A 112 6.26 7.24 19.77
N ILE A 113 7.37 6.85 20.42
CA ILE A 113 8.72 7.40 20.16
C ILE A 113 9.23 6.96 18.78
N ALA A 114 8.93 5.73 18.36
CA ALA A 114 9.33 5.21 17.05
C ALA A 114 8.50 5.73 15.86
N SER A 115 7.46 6.53 16.13
CA SER A 115 6.60 7.13 15.11
C SER A 115 7.14 8.49 14.68
N ASP A 116 6.87 8.87 13.43
CA ASP A 116 7.32 10.16 12.87
C ASP A 116 6.15 10.91 12.21
N LEU A 117 6.17 12.23 12.33
CA LEU A 117 5.29 13.16 11.62
C LEU A 117 6.06 14.45 11.32
N SER A 118 7.21 14.32 10.67
CA SER A 118 8.10 15.43 10.37
C SER A 118 7.88 15.98 8.96
N ASP A 119 8.15 17.27 8.76
CA ASP A 119 8.23 17.91 7.44
C ASP A 119 9.63 18.52 7.21
N PHE A 120 10.02 18.56 5.93
CA PHE A 120 11.33 19.04 5.51
C PHE A 120 11.18 19.91 4.26
N TYR A 121 11.67 21.15 4.32
CA TYR A 121 11.68 22.08 3.20
C TYR A 121 13.07 22.17 2.58
N MET A 122 13.16 21.98 1.27
CA MET A 122 14.43 22.04 0.52
C MET A 122 14.19 22.43 -0.94
N ARG A 123 15.21 23.01 -1.57
CA ARG A 123 15.23 23.26 -3.03
C ARG A 123 16.13 22.23 -3.69
N LEU A 124 15.57 21.45 -4.62
CA LEU A 124 16.27 20.40 -5.36
C LEU A 124 16.02 20.54 -6.86
N THR A 125 16.99 20.12 -7.67
CA THR A 125 16.74 19.83 -9.09
C THR A 125 15.95 18.52 -9.24
N PRO A 126 15.30 18.26 -10.39
CA PRO A 126 14.65 16.97 -10.65
C PRO A 126 15.59 15.76 -10.48
N GLU A 127 16.87 15.90 -10.84
CA GLU A 127 17.89 14.85 -10.71
C GLU A 127 18.11 14.50 -9.24
N LEU A 128 18.33 15.51 -8.39
CA LEU A 128 18.52 15.32 -6.96
C LEU A 128 17.25 14.81 -6.27
N ALA A 129 16.07 15.24 -6.70
CA ALA A 129 14.80 14.74 -6.18
C ALA A 129 14.59 13.25 -6.51
N ARG A 130 14.97 12.81 -7.73
CA ARG A 130 14.96 11.38 -8.10
C ARG A 130 15.95 10.58 -7.27
N GLU A 131 17.19 11.07 -7.12
CA GLU A 131 18.21 10.42 -6.30
C GLU A 131 17.74 10.24 -4.84
N MET A 132 17.24 11.31 -4.22
CA MET A 132 16.74 11.27 -2.84
C MET A 132 15.59 10.25 -2.70
N ARG A 133 14.60 10.30 -3.60
CA ARG A 133 13.48 9.35 -3.62
C ARG A 133 13.99 7.90 -3.69
N ASP A 134 14.96 7.62 -4.55
CA ASP A 134 15.44 6.26 -4.76
C ASP A 134 16.26 5.76 -3.55
N ARG A 135 17.09 6.62 -2.94
CA ARG A 135 17.81 6.31 -1.69
C ARG A 135 16.86 6.05 -0.52
N VAL A 136 15.78 6.83 -0.39
CA VAL A 136 14.76 6.59 0.65
C VAL A 136 14.04 5.26 0.42
N HIS A 137 13.70 4.92 -0.84
CA HIS A 137 13.15 3.60 -1.13
C HIS A 137 14.13 2.47 -0.78
N GLU A 138 15.41 2.60 -1.10
CA GLU A 138 16.43 1.60 -0.75
C GLU A 138 16.49 1.35 0.75
N VAL A 139 16.45 2.42 1.56
CA VAL A 139 16.37 2.28 3.03
C VAL A 139 15.12 1.50 3.43
N ILE A 140 13.93 1.87 2.95
CA ILE A 140 12.68 1.18 3.30
C ILE A 140 12.72 -0.30 2.89
N GLU A 141 13.19 -0.60 1.68
CA GLU A 141 13.30 -1.96 1.18
C GLU A 141 14.31 -2.79 2.00
N SER A 142 15.41 -2.20 2.46
CA SER A 142 16.39 -2.90 3.32
C SER A 142 15.82 -3.35 4.68
N TYR A 143 14.74 -2.73 5.16
CA TYR A 143 14.05 -3.17 6.38
C TYR A 143 13.06 -4.31 6.12
N ARG A 144 12.62 -4.55 4.88
CA ARG A 144 11.79 -5.73 4.56
C ARG A 144 12.55 -7.05 4.76
N GLU A 145 13.86 -7.03 4.55
CA GLU A 145 14.74 -8.17 4.82
C GLU A 145 14.91 -8.45 6.32
N LYS A 146 14.51 -7.49 7.17
CA LYS A 146 14.57 -7.57 8.63
C LYS A 146 13.19 -7.78 9.26
N GLU A 147 12.18 -8.13 8.47
CA GLU A 147 10.86 -8.48 8.99
C GLU A 147 10.96 -9.62 9.99
N VAL A 148 10.25 -9.47 11.11
CA VAL A 148 10.12 -10.50 12.14
C VAL A 148 8.81 -11.24 11.96
N ASP A 149 8.70 -12.45 12.54
CA ASP A 149 7.46 -13.22 12.50
C ASP A 149 6.34 -12.45 13.21
N ARG A 150 5.10 -12.64 12.72
CA ARG A 150 3.92 -11.90 13.20
C ARG A 150 3.64 -12.09 14.69
N ASP A 151 4.05 -13.22 15.26
CA ASP A 151 3.90 -13.59 16.66
C ASP A 151 5.08 -13.15 17.54
N THR A 152 6.08 -12.47 16.97
CA THR A 152 7.19 -11.88 17.73
C THR A 152 6.63 -10.87 18.75
N GLU A 153 6.96 -11.07 20.02
CA GLU A 153 6.50 -10.20 21.11
C GLU A 153 6.92 -8.73 20.88
N GLY A 154 5.99 -7.81 21.13
CA GLY A 154 6.21 -6.37 20.93
C GLY A 154 6.23 -5.91 19.46
N SER A 155 6.16 -6.83 18.49
CA SER A 155 6.08 -6.45 17.07
C SER A 155 4.69 -5.89 16.72
N ALA A 156 4.66 -4.99 15.74
CA ALA A 156 3.43 -4.42 15.19
C ALA A 156 3.60 -4.21 13.67
N PRO A 157 2.50 -4.23 12.90
CA PRO A 157 2.53 -3.75 11.52
C PRO A 157 2.98 -2.28 11.50
N TYR A 158 4.11 -2.01 10.85
CA TYR A 158 4.65 -0.65 10.70
C TYR A 158 4.36 -0.13 9.30
N ARG A 159 3.55 0.93 9.20
CA ARG A 159 3.09 1.50 7.93
C ARG A 159 3.89 2.74 7.59
N VAL A 160 4.48 2.76 6.39
CA VAL A 160 5.21 3.92 5.85
C VAL A 160 4.54 4.38 4.55
N HIS A 161 4.25 5.68 4.46
CA HIS A 161 3.87 6.33 3.21
C HIS A 161 4.96 7.33 2.83
N LEU A 162 5.42 7.26 1.58
CA LEU A 162 6.37 8.23 1.04
C LEU A 162 5.63 9.17 0.09
N HIS A 163 5.56 10.45 0.47
CA HIS A 163 5.06 11.53 -0.37
C HIS A 163 6.20 12.54 -0.58
N ALA A 164 6.61 12.74 -1.83
CA ALA A 164 7.61 13.73 -2.19
C ALA A 164 7.17 14.39 -3.50
N PHE A 165 6.98 15.71 -3.47
CA PHE A 165 6.42 16.47 -4.58
C PHE A 165 6.97 17.91 -4.56
N PRO A 166 7.13 18.55 -5.73
CA PRO A 166 7.43 19.98 -5.78
C PRO A 166 6.23 20.78 -5.27
N ARG A 167 6.51 21.98 -4.77
CA ARG A 167 5.52 22.99 -4.42
C ARG A 167 5.76 24.19 -5.33
N ASP A 168 4.69 24.78 -5.84
CA ASP A 168 4.77 26.09 -6.45
C ASP A 168 5.12 27.14 -5.37
N GLU A 169 5.75 28.23 -5.79
CA GLU A 169 6.18 29.30 -4.88
C GLU A 169 5.03 30.27 -4.52
N ASP A 170 3.82 30.02 -5.05
CA ASP A 170 2.61 30.83 -4.89
C ASP A 170 1.61 30.25 -3.87
#